data_AF-A0A3A4VFM1-F1
#
_entry.id   AF-A0A3A4VFM1-F1
#
_cell.length_a   1.000
_cell.length_b   1.000
_cell.length_c   1.000
_cell.angle_alpha   90.00
_cell.angle_beta   90.00
_cell.angle_gamma   90.00
#
_symmetry.space_group_name_H-M   'P 1'
#
loop_
_entity.id
_entity.type
_entity.pdbx_description
1 polymer ?
#
loop_
_entity_poly.entity_id
_entity_poly.type
_entity_poly.pdbx_seq_one_letter_code
_entity_poly.pdbx_strand_id
1 'polypeptide(L)'
;MITEAVAARINQLYVNPQERTPNEVDRLLDQIAKIRESCAHDFRLLVPMKPLPPSLVPDVLIGARHPNRAGYYADPQELRFYCLKCSDQGQADVTTRCPRCLGRMIQPREYEDRAKYFGSWSAKYSARLYTCSDCGQEVVMDEYKYGCL
;
A
#
# COMPACT_ATOMS: atom_id res chain seq x y z
N MET A 1 20.33 -17.31 30.33
CA MET A 1 20.28 -16.32 31.42
C MET A 1 21.51 -15.45 31.32
N ILE A 2 21.35 -14.21 30.85
CA ILE A 2 22.44 -13.23 30.83
C ILE A 2 22.62 -12.77 32.28
N THR A 3 23.80 -13.00 32.86
CA THR A 3 24.09 -12.61 34.24
C THR A 3 24.13 -11.09 34.37
N GLU A 4 23.79 -10.56 35.54
CA GLU A 4 23.80 -9.10 35.82
C GLU A 4 25.15 -8.45 35.49
N ALA A 5 26.25 -9.21 35.61
CA ALA A 5 27.59 -8.78 35.21
C ALA A 5 27.74 -8.56 33.69
N VAL A 6 27.05 -9.34 32.85
CA VAL A 6 27.06 -9.15 31.39
C VAL A 6 26.17 -7.97 30.99
N ALA A 7 25.02 -7.79 31.64
CA ALA A 7 24.16 -6.63 31.43
C ALA A 7 24.85 -5.30 31.80
N ALA A 8 25.58 -5.27 32.93
CA ALA A 8 26.36 -4.11 33.35
C ALA A 8 27.52 -3.78 32.37
N ARG A 9 28.15 -4.80 31.80
CA ARG A 9 29.26 -4.63 30.83
C ARG A 9 28.77 -4.20 29.45
N ILE A 10 27.54 -4.57 29.05
CA ILE A 10 26.88 -4.08 27.84
C ILE A 10 26.48 -2.61 27.99
N ASN A 11 25.97 -2.20 29.15
CA ASN A 11 25.63 -0.80 29.43
C ASN A 11 26.85 0.15 29.45
N GLN A 12 28.05 -0.37 29.74
CA GLN A 12 29.30 0.42 29.66
C GLN A 12 29.81 0.64 28.23
N LEU A 13 29.27 -0.06 27.23
CA LEU A 13 29.68 0.07 25.82
C LEU A 13 28.71 0.89 24.98
N TYR A 14 27.53 1.21 25.51
CA TYR A 14 26.57 2.08 24.84
C TYR A 14 26.92 3.55 25.11
N VAL A 15 27.79 4.10 24.28
CA VAL A 15 28.03 5.55 24.25
C VAL A 15 26.90 6.20 23.45
N ASN A 16 26.25 7.20 24.04
CA ASN A 16 25.21 7.97 23.37
C ASN A 16 25.78 8.49 22.02
N PRO A 17 25.13 8.24 20.87
CA PRO A 17 25.62 8.70 19.57
C PRO A 17 25.92 10.19 19.49
N GLN A 18 25.28 11.01 20.32
CA GLN A 18 25.47 12.46 20.41
C GLN A 18 26.75 12.88 21.14
N GLU A 19 27.35 11.99 21.93
CA GLU A 19 28.52 12.27 22.77
C GLU A 19 29.84 11.79 22.13
N ARG A 20 29.79 11.19 20.94
CA ARG A 20 30.96 10.70 20.20
C ARG A 20 31.22 11.48 18.92
N THR A 21 32.48 11.57 18.53
CA THR A 21 32.86 12.10 17.21
C THR A 21 32.20 11.27 16.09
N PRO A 22 31.52 11.89 15.12
CA PRO A 22 30.86 11.17 14.03
C PRO A 22 31.87 10.34 13.23
N ASN A 23 31.59 9.05 13.10
CA ASN A 23 32.34 8.15 12.24
C ASN A 23 31.77 8.21 10.80
N GLU A 24 32.34 7.42 9.90
CA GLU A 24 31.91 7.43 8.50
C GLU A 24 30.46 6.93 8.31
N VAL A 25 30.01 5.99 9.14
CA VAL A 25 28.62 5.51 9.10
C VAL A 25 27.65 6.63 9.47
N ASP A 26 27.95 7.41 10.50
CA ASP A 26 27.12 8.54 10.92
C ASP A 26 27.02 9.60 9.80
N ARG A 27 28.15 9.91 9.15
CA ARG A 27 28.18 10.86 8.03
C ARG A 27 27.36 10.37 6.84
N LEU A 28 27.44 9.08 6.52
CA LEU A 28 26.65 8.47 5.45
C LEU A 28 25.15 8.48 5.79
N LEU A 29 24.77 8.22 7.04
CA LEU A 29 23.38 8.30 7.48
C LEU A 29 22.83 9.73 7.39
N ASP A 30 23.62 10.73 7.79
CA ASP A 30 23.28 12.15 7.63
C ASP A 30 23.11 12.56 6.16
N GLN A 31 23.99 12.08 5.28
CA GLN A 31 23.87 12.31 3.84
C GLN A 31 22.60 11.67 3.28
N ILE A 32 22.29 10.43 3.68
CA ILE A 32 21.04 9.75 3.29
C ILE A 32 19.83 10.54 3.78
N ALA A 33 19.84 11.06 5.02
CA ALA A 33 18.76 11.87 5.58
C ALA A 33 18.54 13.15 4.74
N LYS A 34 19.61 13.90 4.45
CA LYS A 34 19.55 15.11 3.61
C LYS A 34 19.03 14.84 2.20
N ILE A 35 19.45 13.72 1.59
CA ILE A 35 18.94 13.30 0.27
C ILE A 35 17.44 13.02 0.35
N ARG A 36 16.96 12.37 1.40
CA ARG A 36 15.53 12.06 1.58
C ARG A 36 14.69 13.30 1.83
N GLU A 37 15.14 14.21 2.70
CA GLU A 37 14.43 15.45 3.05
C GLU A 37 14.21 16.38 1.84
N SER A 38 15.16 16.41 0.91
CA SER A 38 15.10 17.24 -0.30
C SER A 38 14.60 16.50 -1.54
N CYS A 39 14.20 15.24 -1.40
CA CYS A 39 13.83 14.41 -2.54
C CYS A 39 12.48 14.81 -3.14
N ALA A 40 12.48 15.28 -4.39
CA ALA A 40 11.28 15.27 -5.22
C ALA A 40 11.01 13.82 -5.69
N HIS A 41 10.40 13.02 -4.81
CA HIS A 41 10.23 11.59 -4.96
C HIS A 41 9.72 11.18 -6.36
N ASP A 42 10.34 10.14 -6.93
CA ASP A 42 9.87 9.46 -8.15
C ASP A 42 9.55 8.01 -7.78
N PHE A 43 8.33 7.81 -7.28
CA PHE A 43 7.87 6.51 -6.81
C PHE A 43 7.49 5.59 -7.98
N ARG A 44 7.96 4.35 -7.91
CA ARG A 44 7.63 3.26 -8.84
C ARG A 44 7.15 2.04 -8.07
N LEU A 45 6.22 1.32 -8.66
CA LEU A 45 5.73 0.06 -8.10
C LEU A 45 6.84 -1.00 -8.05
N LEU A 46 6.90 -1.75 -6.96
CA LEU A 46 7.76 -2.92 -6.82
C LEU A 46 7.13 -4.11 -7.56
N VAL A 47 7.91 -4.76 -8.40
CA VAL A 47 7.55 -5.98 -9.14
C VAL A 47 8.10 -7.19 -8.37
N PRO A 48 7.34 -8.31 -8.22
CA PRO A 48 6.12 -8.65 -8.93
C PRO A 48 4.85 -8.35 -8.14
N MET A 49 4.16 -7.28 -8.52
CA MET A 49 2.74 -7.18 -8.24
C MET A 49 2.00 -8.16 -9.16
N LYS A 50 1.16 -9.03 -8.60
CA LYS A 50 0.26 -9.83 -9.43
C LYS A 50 -0.65 -8.87 -10.19
N PRO A 51 -0.81 -9.02 -11.52
CA PRO A 51 -1.78 -8.23 -12.26
C PRO A 51 -3.16 -8.36 -11.64
N LEU A 52 -3.88 -7.24 -11.55
CA LEU A 52 -5.27 -7.28 -11.09
C LEU A 52 -6.12 -8.05 -12.11
N PRO A 53 -7.05 -8.90 -11.65
CA PRO A 53 -7.97 -9.57 -12.56
C PRO A 53 -8.89 -8.55 -13.25
N PRO A 54 -9.28 -8.78 -14.51
CA PRO A 54 -10.28 -7.96 -15.17
C PRO A 54 -11.68 -8.19 -14.55
N SER A 55 -12.52 -7.17 -14.58
CA SER A 55 -13.96 -7.30 -14.29
C SER A 55 -14.74 -7.73 -15.54
N LEU A 56 -16.05 -7.98 -15.40
CA LEU A 56 -16.94 -8.17 -16.54
C LEU A 56 -17.17 -6.90 -17.38
N VAL A 57 -16.99 -5.72 -16.77
CA VAL A 57 -17.03 -4.44 -17.47
C VAL A 57 -15.65 -4.20 -18.10
N PRO A 58 -15.57 -3.90 -19.41
CA PRO A 58 -14.31 -3.59 -20.08
C PRO A 58 -13.54 -2.47 -19.37
N ASP A 59 -12.22 -2.58 -19.34
CA ASP A 59 -11.28 -1.60 -18.77
C ASP A 59 -11.38 -1.34 -17.26
N VAL A 60 -12.28 -2.05 -16.54
CA VAL A 60 -12.38 -2.02 -15.08
C VAL A 60 -11.67 -3.22 -14.48
N LEU A 61 -10.81 -2.98 -13.48
CA LEU A 61 -10.04 -4.01 -12.80
C LEU A 61 -10.68 -4.39 -11.45
N ILE A 62 -10.63 -5.66 -11.08
CA ILE A 62 -11.03 -6.11 -9.74
C ILE A 62 -9.86 -5.82 -8.78
N GLY A 63 -10.09 -4.98 -7.78
CA GLY A 63 -9.04 -4.53 -6.87
C GLY A 63 -8.69 -5.50 -5.75
N ALA A 64 -9.38 -6.63 -5.65
CA ALA A 64 -9.18 -7.56 -4.56
C ALA A 64 -8.15 -8.64 -4.87
N ARG A 65 -7.42 -9.09 -3.84
CA ARG A 65 -6.29 -10.01 -3.95
C ARG A 65 -6.71 -11.38 -4.53
N HIS A 66 -7.82 -11.92 -4.04
CA HIS A 66 -8.49 -13.15 -4.48
C HIS A 66 -9.90 -13.18 -3.87
N PRO A 67 -10.87 -13.92 -4.45
CA PRO A 67 -12.10 -14.23 -3.72
C PRO A 67 -11.72 -15.09 -2.51
N ASN A 68 -12.26 -14.77 -1.34
CA ASN A 68 -12.12 -15.65 -0.17
C ASN A 68 -12.86 -16.97 -0.42
N ARG A 69 -12.74 -17.94 0.51
CA ARG A 69 -13.39 -19.27 0.39
C ARG A 69 -14.91 -19.22 0.18
N ALA A 70 -15.54 -18.07 0.45
CA ALA A 70 -16.96 -17.85 0.25
C ALA A 70 -17.28 -16.99 -0.99
N GLY A 71 -16.30 -16.75 -1.87
CA GLY A 71 -16.48 -16.04 -3.13
C GLY A 71 -16.49 -14.51 -3.02
N TYR A 72 -16.04 -13.94 -1.90
CA TYR A 72 -16.07 -12.49 -1.65
C TYR A 72 -14.71 -11.83 -1.89
N TYR A 73 -14.74 -10.64 -2.50
CA TYR A 73 -13.56 -9.85 -2.87
C TYR A 73 -13.33 -8.69 -1.87
N ALA A 74 -13.06 -9.03 -0.61
CA ALA A 74 -13.02 -8.05 0.47
C ALA A 74 -11.65 -7.34 0.64
N ASP A 75 -10.56 -8.08 0.46
CA ASP A 75 -9.22 -7.55 0.79
C ASP A 75 -8.60 -6.84 -0.41
N PRO A 76 -8.37 -5.51 -0.33
CA PRO A 76 -7.75 -4.78 -1.42
C PRO A 76 -6.32 -5.24 -1.64
N GLN A 77 -5.92 -5.33 -2.90
CA GLN A 77 -4.56 -5.65 -3.29
C GLN A 77 -3.61 -4.56 -2.78
N GLU A 78 -2.61 -4.98 -1.99
CA GLU A 78 -1.53 -4.11 -1.55
C GLU A 78 -0.66 -3.67 -2.72
N LEU A 79 -0.30 -2.39 -2.71
CA LEU A 79 0.68 -1.76 -3.58
C LEU A 79 1.92 -1.44 -2.76
N ARG A 80 3.07 -1.91 -3.21
CA ARG A 80 4.38 -1.54 -2.65
C ARG A 80 5.12 -0.73 -3.68
N PHE A 81 5.75 0.35 -3.27
CA PHE A 81 6.47 1.24 -4.17
C PHE A 81 7.74 1.77 -3.51
N TYR A 82 8.68 2.19 -4.33
CA TYR A 82 9.94 2.77 -3.88
C TYR A 82 10.32 3.96 -4.76
N CYS A 83 11.00 4.94 -4.16
CA CYS A 83 11.50 6.09 -4.88
C CYS A 83 12.82 5.74 -5.55
N LEU A 84 12.93 5.95 -6.87
CA LEU A 84 14.17 5.68 -7.63
C LEU A 84 15.35 6.55 -7.20
N LYS A 85 15.10 7.72 -6.60
CA LYS A 85 16.14 8.70 -6.22
C LYS A 85 16.71 8.51 -4.81
N CYS A 86 15.85 8.29 -3.82
CA CYS A 86 16.25 8.21 -2.40
C CYS A 86 16.00 6.84 -1.76
N SER A 87 15.53 5.86 -2.55
CA SER A 87 15.20 4.50 -2.12
C SER A 87 14.19 4.43 -0.97
N ASP A 88 13.43 5.50 -0.75
CA ASP A 88 12.36 5.51 0.23
C ASP A 88 11.25 4.57 -0.21
N GLN A 89 10.64 3.86 0.73
CA GLN A 89 9.66 2.82 0.45
C GLN A 89 8.31 3.22 1.02
N GLY A 90 7.25 2.85 0.31
CA GLY A 90 5.88 3.08 0.77
C GLY A 90 4.98 1.91 0.45
N GLN A 91 3.86 1.89 1.16
CA GLN A 91 2.80 0.92 0.99
C GLN A 91 1.47 1.64 0.94
N ALA A 92 0.61 1.20 0.02
CA ALA A 92 -0.77 1.63 -0.10
C ALA A 92 -1.61 0.45 -0.61
N ASP A 93 -2.84 0.71 -0.99
CA ASP A 93 -3.70 -0.26 -1.66
C ASP A 93 -4.34 0.35 -2.90
N VAL A 94 -4.99 -0.49 -3.70
CA VAL A 94 -5.65 -0.09 -4.95
C VAL A 94 -6.91 0.76 -4.77
N THR A 95 -7.41 0.91 -3.54
CA THR A 95 -8.55 1.79 -3.22
C THR A 95 -8.11 3.23 -2.94
N THR A 96 -6.83 3.42 -2.59
CA THR A 96 -6.23 4.72 -2.26
C THR A 96 -5.29 5.21 -3.35
N ARG A 97 -4.57 4.31 -4.03
CA ARG A 97 -3.57 4.63 -5.05
C ARG A 97 -3.77 3.80 -6.31
N CYS A 98 -3.55 4.43 -7.46
CA CYS A 98 -3.74 3.78 -8.75
C CYS A 98 -2.64 2.72 -9.01
N PRO A 99 -3.00 1.48 -9.37
CA PRO A 99 -2.01 0.44 -9.71
C PRO A 99 -1.26 0.72 -11.02
N ARG A 100 -1.65 1.74 -11.79
CA ARG A 100 -1.01 2.12 -13.06
C ARG A 100 -0.03 3.28 -12.91
N CYS A 101 -0.42 4.34 -12.19
CA CYS A 101 0.37 5.58 -12.09
C CYS A 101 0.64 6.05 -10.65
N LEU A 102 0.18 5.34 -9.62
CA LEU A 102 0.22 5.78 -8.21
C LEU A 102 -0.52 7.10 -7.91
N GLY A 103 -1.33 7.56 -8.86
CA GLY A 103 -2.25 8.67 -8.68
C GLY A 103 -3.29 8.39 -7.60
N ARG A 104 -3.94 9.44 -7.09
CA ARG A 104 -4.97 9.29 -6.06
C ARG A 104 -6.20 8.60 -6.65
N MET A 105 -6.77 7.65 -5.91
CA MET A 105 -8.07 7.07 -6.24
C MET A 105 -9.17 7.88 -5.55
N ILE A 106 -10.24 8.17 -6.30
CA ILE A 106 -11.42 8.87 -5.82
C ILE A 106 -12.59 7.90 -5.84
N GLN A 107 -13.36 7.90 -4.76
CA GLN A 107 -14.55 7.09 -4.62
C GLN A 107 -15.80 7.90 -5.02
N PRO A 108 -16.69 7.37 -5.87
CA PRO A 108 -18.04 7.90 -6.06
C PRO A 108 -18.90 7.64 -4.82
N ARG A 109 -19.93 8.47 -4.65
CA ARG A 109 -20.82 8.44 -3.48
C ARG A 109 -21.81 7.27 -3.49
N GLU A 110 -21.97 6.60 -4.63
CA GLU A 110 -22.98 5.57 -4.84
C GLU A 110 -22.37 4.20 -5.04
N TYR A 111 -23.10 3.19 -4.58
CA TYR A 111 -22.76 1.79 -4.76
C TYR A 111 -23.37 1.25 -6.05
N GLU A 112 -22.60 0.45 -6.74
CA GLU A 112 -22.96 -0.18 -8.00
C GLU A 112 -23.51 -1.60 -7.80
N ASP A 113 -24.19 -2.12 -8.82
CA ASP A 113 -24.64 -3.51 -8.84
C ASP A 113 -23.45 -4.47 -8.92
N ARG A 114 -23.35 -5.38 -7.96
CA ARG A 114 -22.31 -6.42 -7.91
C ARG A 114 -22.40 -7.35 -9.11
N ALA A 115 -23.61 -7.67 -9.59
CA ALA A 115 -23.80 -8.57 -10.72
C ALA A 115 -23.16 -8.03 -12.01
N LYS A 116 -23.18 -6.70 -12.20
CA LYS A 116 -22.58 -6.01 -13.35
C LYS A 116 -21.07 -6.24 -13.46
N TYR A 117 -20.33 -6.21 -12.35
CA TYR A 117 -18.86 -6.26 -12.37
C TYR A 117 -18.30 -7.65 -12.07
N PHE A 118 -18.95 -8.40 -11.17
CA PHE A 118 -18.45 -9.69 -10.66
C PHE A 118 -19.26 -10.90 -11.14
N GLY A 119 -20.37 -10.70 -11.87
CA GLY A 119 -21.19 -11.79 -12.41
C GLY A 119 -21.93 -12.62 -11.36
N SER A 120 -21.99 -12.15 -10.11
CA SER A 120 -22.60 -12.88 -9.02
C SER A 120 -23.41 -11.96 -8.11
N TRP A 121 -24.63 -12.38 -7.81
CA TRP A 121 -25.54 -11.65 -6.94
C TRP A 121 -25.35 -12.08 -5.49
N SER A 122 -25.21 -11.11 -4.58
CA SER A 122 -25.22 -11.36 -3.14
C SER A 122 -25.99 -10.24 -2.45
N ALA A 123 -27.03 -10.59 -1.70
CA ALA A 123 -27.93 -9.63 -1.07
C ALA A 123 -27.23 -8.68 -0.07
N LYS A 124 -26.06 -9.07 0.45
CA LYS A 124 -25.32 -8.32 1.48
C LYS A 124 -24.21 -7.42 0.92
N TYR A 125 -23.90 -7.52 -0.37
CA TYR A 125 -22.77 -6.84 -0.98
C TYR A 125 -23.20 -6.00 -2.17
N SER A 126 -22.50 -4.90 -2.37
CA SER A 126 -22.51 -4.11 -3.59
C SER A 126 -21.11 -3.95 -4.16
N ALA A 127 -21.04 -3.52 -5.41
CA ALA A 127 -19.77 -3.07 -5.98
C ALA A 127 -19.51 -1.62 -5.56
N ARG A 128 -18.26 -1.29 -5.28
CA ARG A 128 -17.80 0.09 -5.17
C ARG A 128 -16.71 0.32 -6.20
N LEU A 129 -16.90 1.35 -7.01
CA LEU A 129 -15.96 1.76 -8.03
C LEU A 129 -14.98 2.78 -7.44
N TYR A 130 -13.73 2.75 -7.88
CA TYR A 130 -12.70 3.71 -7.53
C TYR A 130 -12.06 4.17 -8.84
N THR A 131 -11.96 5.47 -9.04
CA THR A 131 -11.42 6.03 -10.30
C THR A 131 -10.18 6.84 -9.99
N CYS A 132 -9.11 6.61 -10.75
CA CYS A 132 -7.89 7.40 -10.61
C CYS A 132 -8.12 8.84 -11.10
N SER A 133 -7.76 9.83 -10.27
CA SER A 133 -7.85 11.25 -10.62
C SER A 133 -6.95 11.66 -11.79
N ASP A 134 -5.87 10.90 -12.03
CA ASP A 134 -4.80 11.32 -12.92
C ASP A 134 -4.88 10.63 -14.29
N CYS A 135 -5.21 9.33 -14.31
CA CYS A 135 -5.25 8.54 -15.55
C CYS A 135 -6.62 7.92 -15.87
N GLY A 136 -7.62 8.11 -15.01
CA GLY A 136 -8.98 7.59 -15.23
C GLY A 136 -9.13 6.08 -15.05
N GLN A 137 -8.07 5.33 -14.69
CA GLN A 137 -8.17 3.89 -14.45
C GLN A 137 -9.20 3.59 -13.36
N GLU A 138 -10.10 2.66 -13.66
CA GLU A 138 -11.14 2.23 -12.74
C GLU A 138 -10.77 0.89 -12.08
N VAL A 139 -11.08 0.80 -10.78
CA VAL A 139 -10.93 -0.39 -9.95
C VAL A 139 -12.24 -0.62 -9.21
N VAL A 140 -12.73 -1.85 -9.20
CA VAL A 140 -13.96 -2.24 -8.49
C VAL A 140 -13.66 -3.17 -7.32
N MET A 141 -14.37 -2.97 -6.21
CA MET A 141 -14.28 -3.77 -4.98
C MET A 141 -15.66 -4.26 -4.55
N ASP A 142 -15.73 -5.40 -3.87
CA ASP A 142 -16.93 -5.78 -3.11
C ASP A 142 -16.98 -4.93 -1.84
N GLU A 143 -18.17 -4.43 -1.50
CA GLU A 143 -18.38 -3.73 -0.24
C GLU A 143 -19.66 -4.19 0.44
N TYR A 144 -19.55 -4.44 1.75
CA TYR A 144 -20.67 -4.86 2.57
C TYR A 144 -21.67 -3.71 2.72
N LYS A 145 -22.93 -3.93 2.35
CA LYS A 145 -24.02 -3.02 2.66
C LYS A 145 -24.40 -3.24 4.12
N TYR A 146 -23.91 -2.39 5.03
CA TYR A 146 -24.50 -2.33 6.37
C TYR A 146 -25.97 -1.90 6.24
N GLY A 147 -26.92 -2.78 6.57
CA GLY A 147 -28.34 -2.39 6.63
C GLY A 147 -29.40 -3.38 6.17
N CYS A 148 -29.10 -4.65 5.87
CA CYS A 148 -30.17 -5.65 5.75
C CYS A 148 -30.59 -6.14 7.14
N LEU A 149 -31.45 -5.37 7.81
CA LEU A 149 -32.47 -5.90 8.72
C LEU A 149 -33.78 -6.04 7.93
#